data_AF-A0A2S2FB09-F1
#
_entry.id   AF-A0A2S2FB09-F1
#
_cell.length_a   1.000
_cell.length_b   1.000
_cell.length_c   1.000
_cell.angle_alpha   90.00
_cell.angle_beta   90.00
_cell.angle_gamma   90.00
#
_symmetry.space_group_name_H-M   'P 1'
#
loop_
_entity.id
_entity.type
_entity.pdbx_description
1 polymer ?
#
loop_
_entity_poly.entity_id
_entity_poly.type
_entity_poly.pdbx_seq_one_letter_code
_entity_poly.pdbx_strand_id
1 'polypeptide(L)'
;MSMNNKQRWMGGVVLLGGGVLLAALLLKGKEEIHQNQVTPPSSAATASQQGKATPVEESVQLQPMTVDVATEKRLLEEQRRAREKAVAEQEAKAAEFLRMQQQAEAEAARKAAEEYAAANARRKAAQESSDNIPPELNVDDKTKAQLKAETDKKQQQQKQAQQKAEAEKKLAEQKRQATVDAAKKAADEKKRQAEEAQKKAEADKKAEADKKAAEDKKRKLEEQRKAEEKKVADEKKRKADEAKKKAEADKARDLLENGDKQWMVQVALAANEANADAVAAKLRAKGYKVTKSPTSKGIRIMVGPAKDRETADATRKKINSDASLGMKSAWVIDWVPLDKR
;
A
#
# COMPACT_ATOMS: atom_id res chain seq x y z
N MET A 1 21.84 40.65 19.21
CA MET A 1 21.29 39.59 20.08
C MET A 1 20.92 38.40 19.21
N SER A 2 21.75 37.35 19.22
CA SER A 2 21.58 36.15 18.39
C SER A 2 20.54 35.23 19.01
N MET A 3 19.36 35.11 18.40
CA MET A 3 18.35 34.14 18.83
C MET A 3 18.72 32.73 18.35
N ASN A 4 18.77 31.81 19.31
CA ASN A 4 19.13 30.40 19.13
C ASN A 4 18.24 29.69 18.09
N ASN A 5 18.85 29.08 17.08
CA ASN A 5 18.17 28.30 16.03
C ASN A 5 17.29 27.15 16.57
N LYS A 6 17.50 26.70 17.81
CA LYS A 6 16.67 25.69 18.49
C LYS A 6 15.23 26.19 18.76
N GLN A 7 15.04 27.48 19.05
CA GLN A 7 13.70 28.05 19.28
C GLN A 7 12.89 28.19 17.98
N ARG A 8 13.55 28.46 16.85
CA ARG A 8 12.91 28.54 15.52
C ARG A 8 12.49 27.17 15.00
N TRP A 9 13.27 26.13 15.27
CA TRP A 9 12.93 24.76 14.91
C TRP A 9 11.78 24.19 15.75
N MET A 10 11.77 24.45 17.06
CA MET A 10 10.65 24.03 17.93
C MET A 10 9.36 24.79 17.61
N GLY A 11 9.44 26.08 17.26
CA GLY A 11 8.26 26.86 16.82
C GLY A 11 7.67 26.39 15.49
N GLY A 12 8.49 25.95 14.54
CA GLY A 12 8.03 25.44 13.24
C GLY A 12 7.28 24.10 13.31
N VAL A 13 7.69 23.21 14.23
CA VAL A 13 7.04 21.91 14.42
C VAL A 13 5.68 22.06 15.12
N VAL A 14 5.54 23.01 16.04
CA VAL A 14 4.27 23.27 16.74
C VAL A 14 3.24 23.94 15.82
N LEU A 15 3.65 24.82 14.89
CA LEU A 15 2.75 25.43 13.91
C LEU A 15 2.25 24.43 12.85
N LEU A 16 3.11 23.51 12.40
CA LEU A 16 2.70 22.46 11.46
C LEU A 16 1.86 21.36 12.13
N GLY A 17 2.17 20.98 13.37
CA GLY A 17 1.38 20.01 14.14
C GLY A 17 0.01 20.54 14.58
N GLY A 18 -0.05 21.82 14.97
CA GLY A 18 -1.30 22.47 15.38
C GLY A 18 -2.28 22.72 14.22
N GLY A 19 -1.75 23.03 13.01
CA GLY A 19 -2.58 23.29 11.83
C GLY A 19 -3.35 22.06 11.32
N VAL A 20 -2.74 20.87 11.39
CA VAL A 20 -3.39 19.62 10.95
C VAL A 20 -4.50 19.20 11.91
N LEU A 21 -4.32 19.40 13.23
CA LEU A 21 -5.32 19.05 14.22
C LEU A 21 -6.54 19.98 14.13
N LEU A 22 -6.32 21.28 13.90
CA LEU A 22 -7.40 22.25 13.73
C LEU A 22 -8.18 22.02 12.42
N ALA A 23 -7.48 21.67 11.33
CA ALA A 23 -8.11 21.31 10.05
C ALA A 23 -8.93 20.02 10.15
N ALA A 24 -8.46 19.02 10.90
CA ALA A 24 -9.19 17.77 11.13
C ALA A 24 -10.46 17.99 11.95
N LEU A 25 -10.44 18.85 12.97
CA LEU A 25 -11.65 19.20 13.74
C LEU A 25 -12.64 20.04 12.92
N LEU A 26 -12.16 20.92 12.06
CA LEU A 26 -13.02 21.74 11.20
C LEU A 26 -13.64 20.94 10.04
N LEU A 27 -12.99 19.85 9.62
CA LEU A 27 -13.54 18.90 8.65
C LEU A 27 -14.50 17.91 9.30
N LYS A 28 -14.22 17.46 10.54
CA LYS A 28 -15.11 16.59 11.33
C LYS A 28 -16.41 17.28 11.75
N GLY A 29 -16.38 18.60 12.00
CA GLY A 29 -17.58 19.38 12.36
C GLY A 29 -18.49 19.75 11.17
N LYS A 30 -18.08 19.50 9.93
CA LYS A 30 -18.83 19.89 8.72
C LYS A 30 -19.61 18.73 8.09
N GLU A 31 -19.32 17.50 8.49
CA GLU A 31 -20.00 16.29 7.99
C GLU A 31 -21.27 15.92 8.78
N GLU A 32 -21.56 16.60 9.90
CA GLU A 32 -22.73 16.27 10.74
C GLU A 32 -24.03 17.02 10.38
N ILE A 33 -24.04 17.94 9.41
CA ILE A 33 -25.24 18.75 9.08
C ILE A 33 -26.02 18.25 7.85
N HIS A 34 -25.50 17.28 7.08
CA HIS A 34 -26.14 16.85 5.82
C HIS A 34 -26.52 15.36 5.83
N GLN A 35 -27.33 14.94 6.79
CA GLN A 35 -28.01 13.64 6.70
C GLN A 35 -29.41 13.72 7.32
N ASN A 36 -30.34 14.40 6.65
CA ASN A 36 -31.75 14.06 6.80
C ASN A 36 -32.57 14.58 5.61
N GLN A 37 -32.68 13.76 4.57
CA GLN A 37 -33.85 13.64 3.68
C GLN A 37 -33.53 12.67 2.55
N VAL A 38 -33.95 11.42 2.70
CA VAL A 38 -34.21 10.55 1.56
C VAL A 38 -35.61 9.97 1.73
N THR A 39 -36.53 10.56 0.99
CA THR A 39 -37.88 10.12 0.69
C THR A 39 -37.83 8.80 -0.11
N PRO A 40 -38.61 7.77 0.23
CA PRO A 40 -38.77 6.61 -0.66
C PRO A 40 -39.80 6.88 -1.77
N PRO A 41 -39.61 6.36 -3.00
CA PRO A 41 -40.53 6.61 -4.12
C PRO A 41 -41.79 5.76 -4.00
N SER A 42 -42.93 6.42 -4.16
CA SER A 42 -44.24 5.83 -4.38
C SER A 42 -44.40 5.44 -5.85
N SER A 43 -44.88 4.24 -6.12
CA SER A 43 -45.50 3.87 -7.40
C SER A 43 -46.81 3.16 -7.10
N ALA A 44 -47.87 3.73 -7.66
CA ALA A 44 -49.27 3.42 -7.44
C ALA A 44 -49.74 2.17 -8.18
N ALA A 45 -50.75 1.48 -7.63
CA ALA A 45 -52.02 1.14 -8.31
C ALA A 45 -53.00 0.39 -7.38
N THR A 46 -53.98 1.14 -6.88
CA THR A 46 -55.44 0.91 -6.98
C THR A 46 -56.13 -0.36 -6.45
N ALA A 47 -56.92 -0.10 -5.39
CA ALA A 47 -58.30 -0.52 -5.09
C ALA A 47 -58.61 -1.98 -4.68
N SER A 48 -59.17 -2.16 -3.47
CA SER A 48 -60.63 -2.28 -3.24
C SER A 48 -60.97 -2.95 -1.89
N GLN A 49 -61.93 -2.35 -1.18
CA GLN A 49 -62.96 -2.96 -0.31
C GLN A 49 -62.72 -3.24 1.19
N GLN A 50 -63.74 -2.82 1.93
CA GLN A 50 -63.98 -2.88 3.37
C GLN A 50 -64.38 -4.30 3.84
N GLY A 51 -64.06 -4.64 5.10
CA GLY A 51 -64.73 -5.75 5.80
C GLY A 51 -64.11 -6.17 7.14
N LYS A 52 -64.65 -5.63 8.23
CA LYS A 52 -64.78 -6.17 9.62
C LYS A 52 -63.87 -7.32 10.16
N ALA A 53 -63.32 -7.00 11.33
CA ALA A 53 -63.36 -7.75 12.61
C ALA A 53 -62.23 -8.73 13.03
N THR A 54 -61.86 -8.54 14.31
CA THR A 54 -61.18 -9.39 15.32
C THR A 54 -59.65 -9.56 15.34
N PRO A 55 -59.04 -9.54 16.56
CA PRO A 55 -57.59 -9.55 16.76
C PRO A 55 -57.08 -10.99 16.91
N VAL A 56 -56.06 -11.35 16.14
CA VAL A 56 -55.27 -12.56 16.38
C VAL A 56 -53.81 -12.20 16.18
N GLU A 57 -53.01 -12.49 17.20
CA GLU A 57 -51.56 -12.49 17.16
C GLU A 57 -51.08 -13.36 15.99
N GLU A 58 -50.53 -12.74 14.95
CA GLU A 58 -49.74 -13.45 13.96
C GLU A 58 -48.43 -12.70 13.81
N SER A 59 -47.39 -13.29 14.41
CA SER A 59 -46.01 -12.87 14.31
C SER A 59 -45.68 -12.50 12.86
N VAL A 60 -45.28 -11.25 12.65
CA VAL A 60 -44.60 -10.82 11.42
C VAL A 60 -43.36 -11.69 11.29
N GLN A 61 -43.48 -12.76 10.51
CA GLN A 61 -42.38 -13.57 10.05
C GLN A 61 -41.54 -12.64 9.17
N LEU A 62 -40.58 -11.95 9.79
CA LEU A 62 -39.47 -11.31 9.10
C LEU A 62 -38.74 -12.43 8.36
N GLN A 63 -39.13 -12.68 7.11
CA GLN A 63 -38.32 -13.48 6.22
C GLN A 63 -36.98 -12.74 6.11
N PRO A 64 -35.87 -13.31 6.59
CA PRO A 64 -34.59 -12.73 6.29
C PRO A 64 -34.45 -12.82 4.77
N MET A 65 -34.40 -11.68 4.06
CA MET A 65 -33.88 -11.66 2.70
C MET A 65 -32.43 -12.12 2.81
N THR A 66 -32.21 -13.43 2.75
CA THR A 66 -30.89 -14.01 2.54
C THR A 66 -30.56 -13.69 1.09
N VAL A 67 -30.07 -12.47 0.87
CA VAL A 67 -29.45 -12.08 -0.38
C VAL A 67 -28.39 -13.15 -0.64
N ASP A 68 -28.57 -13.89 -1.72
CA ASP A 68 -27.71 -15.01 -2.07
C ASP A 68 -26.24 -14.53 -2.05
N VAL A 69 -25.39 -15.24 -1.29
CA VAL A 69 -23.96 -14.92 -1.12
C VAL A 69 -23.26 -14.81 -2.47
N ALA A 70 -23.75 -15.50 -3.51
CA ALA A 70 -23.25 -15.37 -4.88
C ALA A 70 -23.53 -13.98 -5.47
N THR A 71 -24.68 -13.38 -5.17
CA THR A 71 -25.08 -12.05 -5.65
C THR A 71 -24.30 -10.94 -4.95
N GLU A 72 -24.05 -11.07 -3.65
CA GLU A 72 -23.22 -10.13 -2.89
C GLU A 72 -21.76 -10.12 -3.37
N LYS A 73 -21.21 -11.30 -3.67
CA LYS A 73 -19.86 -11.42 -4.24
C LYS A 73 -19.75 -10.71 -5.59
N ARG A 74 -20.75 -10.89 -6.46
CA ARG A 74 -20.79 -10.19 -7.76
C ARG A 74 -20.87 -8.67 -7.59
N LEU A 75 -21.70 -8.19 -6.66
CA LEU A 75 -21.83 -6.76 -6.41
C LEU A 75 -20.52 -6.14 -5.86
N LEU A 76 -19.83 -6.86 -4.97
CA LEU A 76 -18.54 -6.42 -4.43
C LEU A 76 -17.42 -6.43 -5.47
N GLU A 77 -17.39 -7.44 -6.35
CA GLU A 77 -16.46 -7.49 -7.47
C GLU A 77 -16.71 -6.37 -8.48
N GLU A 78 -17.98 -6.09 -8.77
CA GLU A 78 -18.37 -4.97 -9.64
C GLU A 78 -17.99 -3.62 -9.03
N GLN A 79 -18.20 -3.44 -7.71
CA GLN A 79 -17.77 -2.23 -7.00
C GLN A 79 -16.24 -2.07 -6.99
N ARG A 80 -15.48 -3.17 -6.81
CA ARG A 80 -14.02 -3.15 -6.91
C ARG A 80 -13.58 -2.77 -8.32
N ARG A 81 -14.16 -3.39 -9.35
CA ARG A 81 -13.86 -3.10 -10.75
C ARG A 81 -14.19 -1.65 -11.11
N ALA A 82 -15.28 -1.09 -10.60
CA ALA A 82 -15.63 0.31 -10.79
C ALA A 82 -14.60 1.26 -10.17
N ARG A 83 -14.13 0.95 -8.95
CA ARG A 83 -13.07 1.73 -8.29
C ARG A 83 -11.74 1.63 -9.02
N GLU A 84 -11.35 0.43 -9.42
CA GLU A 84 -10.12 0.22 -10.20
C GLU A 84 -10.18 0.94 -11.54
N LYS A 85 -11.33 0.91 -12.23
CA LYS A 85 -11.53 1.65 -13.48
C LYS A 85 -11.42 3.16 -13.27
N ALA A 86 -12.01 3.69 -12.19
CA ALA A 86 -11.93 5.12 -11.88
C ALA A 86 -10.49 5.56 -11.57
N VAL A 87 -9.73 4.75 -10.83
CA VAL A 87 -8.32 5.01 -10.54
C VAL A 87 -7.48 4.92 -11.82
N ALA A 88 -7.67 3.89 -12.63
CA ALA A 88 -6.97 3.73 -13.89
C ALA A 88 -7.24 4.91 -14.86
N GLU A 89 -8.46 5.45 -14.88
CA GLU A 89 -8.80 6.62 -15.69
C GLU A 89 -8.11 7.89 -15.17
N GLN A 90 -8.04 8.08 -13.84
CA GLN A 90 -7.30 9.19 -13.24
C GLN A 90 -5.80 9.09 -13.51
N GLU A 91 -5.22 7.90 -13.39
CA GLU A 91 -3.81 7.63 -13.70
C GLU A 91 -3.51 7.86 -15.20
N ALA A 92 -4.41 7.44 -16.10
CA ALA A 92 -4.28 7.69 -17.52
C ALA A 92 -4.31 9.19 -17.85
N LYS A 93 -5.23 9.95 -17.25
CA LYS A 93 -5.29 11.41 -17.40
C LYS A 93 -4.05 12.10 -16.84
N ALA A 94 -3.53 11.65 -15.70
CA ALA A 94 -2.30 12.18 -15.13
C ALA A 94 -1.09 11.87 -16.03
N ALA A 95 -1.01 10.67 -16.59
CA ALA A 95 0.05 10.28 -17.52
C ALA A 95 -0.02 11.08 -18.84
N GLU A 96 -1.22 11.33 -19.35
CA GLU A 96 -1.44 12.18 -20.53
C GLU A 96 -0.99 13.61 -20.27
N PHE A 97 -1.34 14.19 -19.12
CA PHE A 97 -0.91 15.53 -18.73
C PHE A 97 0.62 15.64 -18.64
N LEU A 98 1.28 14.66 -18.03
CA LEU A 98 2.74 14.61 -17.96
C LEU A 98 3.37 14.45 -19.35
N ARG A 99 2.77 13.65 -20.23
CA ARG A 99 3.22 13.53 -21.63
C ARG A 99 3.09 14.85 -22.37
N MET A 100 1.96 15.54 -22.22
CA MET A 100 1.75 16.85 -22.84
C MET A 100 2.78 17.87 -22.33
N GLN A 101 3.09 17.85 -21.03
CA GLN A 101 4.12 18.71 -20.46
C GLN A 101 5.51 18.40 -21.03
N GLN A 102 5.88 17.12 -21.12
CA GLN A 102 7.15 16.70 -21.71
C GLN A 102 7.24 17.04 -23.21
N GLN A 103 6.13 16.91 -23.94
CA GLN A 103 6.06 17.30 -25.35
C GLN A 103 6.23 18.81 -25.51
N ALA A 104 5.54 19.61 -24.70
CA ALA A 104 5.67 21.06 -24.71
C ALA A 104 7.11 21.50 -24.36
N GLU A 105 7.75 20.87 -23.38
CA GLU A 105 9.14 21.14 -23.02
C GLU A 105 10.11 20.73 -24.15
N ALA A 106 9.90 19.56 -24.75
CA ALA A 106 10.71 19.10 -25.87
C ALA A 106 10.56 19.99 -27.11
N GLU A 107 9.35 20.48 -27.37
CA GLU A 107 9.08 21.41 -28.47
C GLU A 107 9.70 22.79 -28.19
N ALA A 108 9.58 23.31 -26.96
CA ALA A 108 10.24 24.54 -26.56
C ALA A 108 11.77 24.44 -26.68
N ALA A 109 12.35 23.31 -26.27
CA ALA A 109 13.79 23.05 -26.42
C ALA A 109 14.22 22.99 -27.89
N ARG A 110 13.41 22.36 -28.76
CA ARG A 110 13.66 22.33 -30.21
C ARG A 110 13.59 23.73 -30.82
N LYS A 111 12.57 24.51 -30.48
CA LYS A 111 12.40 25.88 -30.97
C LYS A 111 13.55 26.79 -30.52
N ALA A 112 13.99 26.66 -29.26
CA ALA A 112 15.14 27.39 -28.74
C ALA A 112 16.46 26.99 -29.45
N ALA A 113 16.65 25.71 -29.75
CA ALA A 113 17.81 25.22 -30.49
C ALA A 113 17.83 25.74 -31.94
N GLU A 114 16.67 25.78 -32.60
CA GLU A 114 16.52 26.32 -33.94
C GLU A 114 16.80 27.83 -33.98
N GLU A 115 16.27 28.60 -33.02
CA GLU A 115 16.52 30.04 -32.92
C GLU A 115 18.01 30.33 -32.68
N TYR A 116 18.66 29.54 -31.82
CA TYR A 116 20.10 29.66 -31.58
C TYR A 116 20.93 29.33 -32.83
N ALA A 117 20.54 28.28 -33.58
CA ALA A 117 21.18 27.93 -34.84
C ALA A 117 21.01 29.04 -35.89
N ALA A 118 19.81 29.61 -36.01
CA ALA A 118 19.52 30.72 -36.91
C ALA A 118 20.30 32.00 -36.54
N ALA A 119 20.43 32.31 -35.24
CA ALA A 119 21.23 33.43 -34.76
C ALA A 119 22.72 33.26 -35.10
N ASN A 120 23.26 32.05 -34.92
CA ASN A 120 24.62 31.72 -35.31
C ASN A 120 24.84 31.82 -36.83
N ALA A 121 23.88 31.34 -37.64
CA ALA A 121 23.94 31.48 -39.09
C ALA A 121 23.95 32.95 -39.53
N ARG A 122 23.12 33.81 -38.91
CA ARG A 122 23.11 35.26 -39.18
C ARG A 122 24.43 35.94 -38.81
N ARG A 123 25.01 35.61 -37.65
CA ARG A 123 26.34 36.13 -37.28
C ARG A 123 27.41 35.73 -38.28
N LYS A 124 27.39 34.48 -38.75
CA LYS A 124 28.36 34.00 -39.74
C LYS A 124 28.20 34.71 -41.09
N ALA A 125 26.97 34.85 -41.58
CA ALA A 125 26.70 35.55 -42.84
C ALA A 125 27.13 37.03 -42.79
N ALA A 126 26.93 37.71 -41.66
CA ALA A 126 27.36 39.11 -41.48
C ALA A 126 28.89 39.27 -41.44
N GLN A 127 29.64 38.25 -40.99
CA GLN A 127 31.10 38.25 -41.05
C GLN A 127 31.61 38.10 -42.49
N GLU A 128 30.99 37.21 -43.27
CA GLU A 128 31.34 36.97 -44.67
C GLU A 128 31.03 38.17 -45.58
N SER A 129 30.01 38.98 -45.27
CA SER A 129 29.66 40.17 -46.06
C SER A 129 30.57 41.39 -45.81
N SER A 130 31.50 41.33 -44.86
CA SER A 130 32.37 42.46 -44.48
C SER A 130 33.76 42.48 -45.13
N ASP A 131 34.08 41.49 -45.96
CA ASP A 131 35.42 41.27 -46.55
C ASP A 131 35.42 41.46 -48.08
N ASN A 132 35.01 42.63 -48.56
CA ASN A 132 35.02 42.97 -50.00
C ASN A 132 35.48 44.42 -50.25
N ILE A 133 36.80 44.67 -50.20
CA ILE A 133 37.43 45.95 -50.61
C ILE A 133 38.44 45.65 -51.72
N PRO A 134 38.21 46.08 -52.98
CA PRO A 134 39.10 45.79 -54.10
C PRO A 134 40.22 46.83 -54.24
N PRO A 135 41.46 46.46 -54.61
CA PRO A 135 42.53 47.41 -54.90
C PRO A 135 42.46 47.97 -56.34
N GLU A 136 42.61 49.29 -56.48
CA GLU A 136 42.62 50.04 -57.74
C GLU A 136 43.95 49.97 -58.52
N LEU A 137 43.83 50.01 -59.85
CA LEU A 137 44.88 50.16 -60.86
C LEU A 137 44.95 51.63 -61.33
N ASN A 138 46.13 52.16 -61.67
CA ASN A 138 46.26 53.34 -62.55
C ASN A 138 47.56 53.29 -63.38
N VAL A 139 47.49 53.92 -64.56
CA VAL A 139 48.12 53.58 -65.86
C VAL A 139 48.85 54.82 -66.45
N ASP A 140 50.02 54.61 -67.12
CA ASP A 140 50.74 55.31 -68.24
C ASP A 140 50.81 56.89 -68.34
N ASP A 141 51.72 57.63 -69.01
CA ASP A 141 52.78 57.43 -70.03
C ASP A 141 53.66 58.73 -70.24
N LYS A 142 54.75 58.62 -71.04
CA LYS A 142 55.54 59.65 -71.82
C LYS A 142 56.77 60.38 -71.23
N THR A 143 57.99 59.98 -71.59
CA THR A 143 58.73 60.47 -72.80
C THR A 143 60.21 60.03 -72.83
N LYS A 144 60.65 59.65 -74.04
CA LYS A 144 61.82 58.82 -74.35
C LYS A 144 63.06 59.68 -74.62
N ALA A 145 63.79 60.05 -73.57
CA ALA A 145 65.21 60.44 -73.64
C ALA A 145 66.04 59.93 -72.44
N GLN A 146 65.49 59.01 -71.63
CA GLN A 146 66.07 58.50 -70.38
C GLN A 146 66.59 57.05 -70.46
N LEU A 147 66.80 56.51 -71.66
CA LEU A 147 67.03 55.09 -71.96
C LEU A 147 68.36 54.47 -71.48
N LYS A 148 69.14 55.15 -70.63
CA LYS A 148 70.28 54.53 -69.92
C LYS A 148 70.21 54.70 -68.40
N ALA A 149 69.66 55.80 -67.88
CA ALA A 149 69.39 55.96 -66.45
C ALA A 149 68.12 55.21 -66.00
N GLU A 150 67.16 54.99 -66.90
CA GLU A 150 65.94 54.23 -66.63
C GLU A 150 66.23 52.72 -66.54
N THR A 151 67.20 52.17 -67.27
CA THR A 151 67.52 50.73 -67.22
C THR A 151 68.13 50.32 -65.88
N ASP A 152 69.02 51.13 -65.32
CA ASP A 152 69.62 50.87 -63.99
C ASP A 152 68.60 51.12 -62.86
N LYS A 153 67.79 52.19 -62.92
CA LYS A 153 66.69 52.40 -61.96
C LYS A 153 65.62 51.31 -62.04
N LYS A 154 65.29 50.82 -63.25
CA LYS A 154 64.29 49.77 -63.47
C LYS A 154 64.82 48.41 -63.05
N GLN A 155 66.12 48.11 -63.22
CA GLN A 155 66.75 46.90 -62.65
C GLN A 155 66.85 46.97 -61.12
N GLN A 156 67.14 48.14 -60.54
CA GLN A 156 67.19 48.32 -59.09
C GLN A 156 65.79 48.28 -58.46
N GLN A 157 64.78 48.86 -59.12
CA GLN A 157 63.37 48.69 -58.76
C GLN A 157 62.88 47.25 -58.96
N GLN A 158 63.32 46.53 -60.01
CA GLN A 158 62.97 45.12 -60.19
C GLN A 158 63.58 44.24 -59.10
N LYS A 159 64.82 44.49 -58.69
CA LYS A 159 65.46 43.79 -57.57
C LYS A 159 64.80 44.12 -56.23
N GLN A 160 64.44 45.39 -55.97
CA GLN A 160 63.69 45.75 -54.76
C GLN A 160 62.25 45.20 -54.77
N ALA A 161 61.58 45.17 -55.92
CA ALA A 161 60.26 44.58 -56.07
C ALA A 161 60.30 43.06 -55.92
N GLN A 162 61.34 42.38 -56.45
CA GLN A 162 61.56 40.95 -56.22
C GLN A 162 61.87 40.65 -54.75
N GLN A 163 62.73 41.44 -54.09
CA GLN A 163 63.01 41.26 -52.66
C GLN A 163 61.78 41.53 -51.79
N LYS A 164 60.96 42.53 -52.11
CA LYS A 164 59.68 42.77 -51.42
C LYS A 164 58.67 41.66 -51.67
N ALA A 165 58.53 41.19 -52.92
CA ALA A 165 57.64 40.09 -53.25
C ALA A 165 58.08 38.77 -52.59
N GLU A 166 59.38 38.49 -52.50
CA GLU A 166 59.90 37.30 -51.84
C GLU A 166 59.78 37.38 -50.31
N ALA A 167 59.97 38.57 -49.72
CA ALA A 167 59.71 38.82 -48.30
C ALA A 167 58.21 38.71 -47.96
N GLU A 168 57.33 39.23 -48.82
CA GLU A 168 55.88 39.14 -48.66
C GLU A 168 55.38 37.70 -48.85
N LYS A 169 55.97 36.95 -49.79
CA LYS A 169 55.68 35.52 -49.97
C LYS A 169 56.11 34.69 -48.76
N LYS A 170 57.30 34.97 -48.19
CA LYS A 170 57.75 34.33 -46.94
C LYS A 170 56.86 34.70 -45.75
N LEU A 171 56.43 35.95 -45.63
CA LEU A 171 55.53 36.39 -44.56
C LEU A 171 54.13 35.77 -44.69
N ALA A 172 53.61 35.67 -45.91
CA ALA A 172 52.33 35.03 -46.21
C ALA A 172 52.37 33.52 -45.93
N GLU A 173 53.48 32.86 -46.26
CA GLU A 173 53.70 31.44 -45.96
C GLU A 173 53.84 31.19 -44.46
N GLN A 174 54.57 32.04 -43.74
CA GLN A 174 54.66 31.97 -42.27
C GLN A 174 53.31 32.20 -41.58
N LYS A 175 52.50 33.16 -42.06
CA LYS A 175 51.13 33.39 -41.58
C LYS A 175 50.21 32.20 -41.89
N ARG A 176 50.35 31.57 -43.06
CA ARG A 176 49.61 30.34 -43.41
C ARG A 176 50.01 29.16 -42.53
N GLN A 177 51.30 28.97 -42.25
CA GLN A 177 51.75 27.91 -41.33
C GLN A 177 51.17 28.13 -39.92
N ALA A 178 51.25 29.36 -39.41
CA ALA A 178 50.73 29.72 -38.09
C ALA A 178 49.21 29.55 -37.96
N THR A 179 48.43 29.86 -39.01
CA THR A 179 46.97 29.63 -38.99
C THR A 179 46.60 28.16 -39.10
N VAL A 180 47.35 27.36 -39.87
CA VAL A 180 47.15 25.91 -39.97
C VAL A 180 47.47 25.21 -38.64
N ASP A 181 48.57 25.58 -37.97
CA ASP A 181 48.94 25.01 -36.68
C ASP A 181 47.97 25.44 -35.55
N ALA A 182 47.50 26.69 -35.57
CA ALA A 182 46.47 27.16 -34.64
C ALA A 182 45.12 26.44 -34.88
N ALA A 183 44.73 26.23 -36.14
CA ALA A 183 43.52 25.49 -36.50
C ALA A 183 43.61 24.01 -36.09
N LYS A 184 44.78 23.36 -36.26
CA LYS A 184 45.01 21.99 -35.80
C LYS A 184 44.90 21.87 -34.29
N LYS A 185 45.53 22.78 -33.52
CA LYS A 185 45.42 22.77 -32.06
C LYS A 185 43.98 23.00 -31.58
N ALA A 186 43.25 23.92 -32.19
CA ALA A 186 41.85 24.18 -31.85
C ALA A 186 40.93 22.99 -32.17
N ALA A 187 41.21 22.25 -33.25
CA ALA A 187 40.48 21.05 -33.62
C ALA A 187 40.75 19.88 -32.65
N ASP A 188 42.00 19.67 -32.24
CA ASP A 188 42.39 18.63 -31.28
C ASP A 188 41.80 18.89 -29.88
N GLU A 189 41.84 20.15 -29.43
CA GLU A 189 41.24 20.59 -28.18
C GLU A 189 39.71 20.39 -28.16
N LYS A 190 39.01 20.77 -29.24
CA LYS A 190 37.57 20.48 -29.37
C LYS A 190 37.26 18.99 -29.39
N LYS A 191 38.12 18.17 -29.99
CA LYS A 191 37.93 16.72 -30.06
C LYS A 191 38.09 16.08 -28.68
N ARG A 192 39.07 16.52 -27.90
CA ARG A 192 39.25 16.11 -26.49
C ARG A 192 38.08 16.51 -25.61
N GLN A 193 37.62 17.75 -25.70
CA GLN A 193 36.48 18.23 -24.92
C GLN A 193 35.18 17.48 -25.27
N ALA A 194 34.98 17.14 -26.55
CA ALA A 194 33.83 16.34 -26.98
C ALA A 194 33.90 14.88 -26.46
N GLU A 195 35.07 14.26 -26.47
CA GLU A 195 35.26 12.90 -25.96
C GLU A 195 35.10 12.82 -24.43
N GLU A 196 35.60 13.82 -23.71
CA GLU A 196 35.45 13.92 -22.25
C GLU A 196 33.99 14.19 -21.84
N ALA A 197 33.29 15.04 -22.59
CA ALA A 197 31.86 15.28 -22.39
C ALA A 197 31.02 14.01 -22.68
N GLN A 198 31.36 13.24 -23.72
CA GLN A 198 30.69 11.96 -23.99
C GLN A 198 30.94 10.93 -22.88
N LYS A 199 32.18 10.76 -22.42
CA LYS A 199 32.49 9.83 -21.33
C LYS A 199 31.77 10.19 -20.03
N LYS A 200 31.65 11.49 -19.73
CA LYS A 200 30.93 11.97 -18.54
C LYS A 200 29.42 11.75 -18.66
N ALA A 201 28.83 12.00 -19.84
CA ALA A 201 27.42 11.74 -20.10
C ALA A 201 27.07 10.25 -20.08
N GLU A 202 27.97 9.38 -20.56
CA GLU A 202 27.79 7.93 -20.52
C GLU A 202 27.91 7.38 -19.09
N ALA A 203 28.86 7.90 -18.30
CA ALA A 203 29.00 7.55 -16.89
C ALA A 203 27.77 7.96 -16.06
N ASP A 204 27.24 9.18 -16.27
CA ASP A 204 26.03 9.65 -15.58
C ASP A 204 24.79 8.81 -15.98
N LYS A 205 24.62 8.47 -17.26
CA LYS A 205 23.53 7.57 -17.70
C LYS A 205 23.64 6.18 -17.11
N LYS A 206 24.85 5.62 -17.02
CA LYS A 206 25.07 4.29 -16.42
C LYS A 206 24.79 4.32 -14.91
N ALA A 207 25.17 5.39 -14.22
CA ALA A 207 24.92 5.56 -12.79
C ALA A 207 23.42 5.76 -12.47
N GLU A 208 22.69 6.50 -13.30
CA GLU A 208 21.24 6.68 -13.14
C GLU A 208 20.49 5.37 -13.40
N ALA A 209 20.87 4.62 -14.45
CA ALA A 209 20.28 3.32 -14.76
C ALA A 209 20.50 2.29 -13.63
N ASP A 210 21.70 2.24 -13.05
CA ASP A 210 22.00 1.34 -11.92
C ASP A 210 21.21 1.72 -10.66
N LYS A 211 21.07 3.03 -10.36
CA LYS A 211 20.21 3.51 -9.27
C LYS A 211 18.74 3.13 -9.46
N LYS A 212 18.21 3.31 -10.67
CA LYS A 212 16.81 2.98 -10.98
C LYS A 212 16.55 1.47 -10.90
N ALA A 213 17.49 0.66 -11.36
CA ALA A 213 17.42 -0.80 -11.25
C ALA A 213 17.49 -1.28 -9.79
N ALA A 214 18.35 -0.66 -8.97
CA ALA A 214 18.46 -0.98 -7.54
C ALA A 214 17.21 -0.58 -6.74
N GLU A 215 16.61 0.57 -7.07
CA GLU A 215 15.38 1.05 -6.42
C GLU A 215 14.17 0.19 -6.80
N ASP A 216 14.02 -0.18 -8.07
CA ASP A 216 12.93 -1.06 -8.54
C ASP A 216 13.03 -2.46 -7.91
N LYS A 217 14.25 -2.99 -7.78
CA LYS A 217 14.50 -4.28 -7.12
C LYS A 217 14.20 -4.23 -5.63
N LYS A 218 14.53 -3.11 -4.95
CA LYS A 218 14.15 -2.89 -3.53
C LYS A 218 12.63 -2.80 -3.37
N ARG A 219 11.94 -2.08 -4.24
CA ARG A 219 10.49 -1.88 -4.18
C ARG A 219 9.74 -3.20 -4.40
N LYS A 220 10.16 -4.02 -5.37
CA LYS A 220 9.63 -5.39 -5.59
C LYS A 220 9.87 -6.32 -4.41
N LEU A 221 11.05 -6.29 -3.79
CA LEU A 221 11.35 -7.08 -2.59
C LEU A 221 10.49 -6.66 -1.40
N GLU A 222 10.30 -5.36 -1.18
CA GLU A 222 9.45 -4.86 -0.10
C GLU A 222 7.97 -5.21 -0.31
N GLU A 223 7.49 -5.15 -1.55
CA GLU A 223 6.12 -5.51 -1.91
C GLU A 223 5.86 -7.02 -1.75
N GLN A 224 6.82 -7.86 -2.14
CA GLN A 224 6.75 -9.31 -1.90
C GLN A 224 6.72 -9.64 -0.40
N ARG A 225 7.56 -8.98 0.42
CA ARG A 225 7.54 -9.19 1.87
C ARG A 225 6.21 -8.76 2.50
N LYS A 226 5.64 -7.62 2.09
CA LYS A 226 4.32 -7.17 2.57
C LYS A 226 3.19 -8.11 2.14
N ALA A 227 3.27 -8.68 0.94
CA ALA A 227 2.28 -9.65 0.45
C ALA A 227 2.37 -10.99 1.20
N GLU A 228 3.59 -11.46 1.46
CA GLU A 228 3.83 -12.70 2.22
C GLU A 228 3.43 -12.53 3.70
N GLU A 229 3.76 -11.40 4.32
CA GLU A 229 3.36 -11.09 5.69
C GLU A 229 1.83 -11.00 5.83
N LYS A 230 1.12 -10.40 4.86
CA LYS A 230 -0.35 -10.40 4.83
C LYS A 230 -0.93 -11.81 4.68
N LYS A 231 -0.34 -12.68 3.86
CA LYS A 231 -0.79 -14.07 3.72
C LYS A 231 -0.62 -14.87 5.00
N VAL A 232 0.54 -14.73 5.66
CA VAL A 232 0.81 -15.41 6.94
C VAL A 232 -0.11 -14.88 8.05
N ALA A 233 -0.41 -13.59 8.08
CA ALA A 233 -1.34 -13.01 9.05
C ALA A 233 -2.80 -13.47 8.82
N ASP A 234 -3.27 -13.54 7.57
CA ASP A 234 -4.62 -14.03 7.23
C ASP A 234 -4.75 -15.53 7.55
N GLU A 235 -3.73 -16.33 7.24
CA GLU A 235 -3.73 -17.76 7.52
C GLU A 235 -3.68 -18.06 9.04
N LYS A 236 -2.91 -17.29 9.81
CA LYS A 236 -2.94 -17.38 11.28
C LYS A 236 -4.29 -16.98 11.87
N LYS A 237 -4.93 -15.93 11.35
CA LYS A 237 -6.28 -15.54 11.78
C LYS A 237 -7.30 -16.63 11.49
N ARG A 238 -7.31 -17.19 10.27
CA ARG A 238 -8.23 -18.29 9.92
C ARG A 238 -8.03 -19.52 10.80
N LYS A 239 -6.78 -19.94 11.05
CA LYS A 239 -6.49 -21.07 11.94
C LYS A 239 -6.92 -20.80 13.39
N ALA A 240 -6.79 -19.55 13.86
CA ALA A 240 -7.25 -19.16 15.19
C ALA A 240 -8.78 -19.14 15.31
N ASP A 241 -9.49 -18.58 14.31
CA ASP A 241 -10.95 -18.57 14.27
C ASP A 241 -11.54 -19.98 14.13
N GLU A 242 -10.91 -20.84 13.32
CA GLU A 242 -11.33 -22.23 13.14
C GLU A 242 -11.11 -23.06 14.42
N ALA A 243 -9.98 -22.86 15.11
CA ALA A 243 -9.73 -23.50 16.41
C ALA A 243 -10.72 -23.02 17.48
N LYS A 244 -11.06 -21.73 17.49
CA LYS A 244 -12.04 -21.16 18.42
C LYS A 244 -13.45 -21.68 18.15
N LYS A 245 -13.86 -21.74 16.88
CA LYS A 245 -15.15 -22.29 16.46
C LYS A 245 -15.26 -23.79 16.76
N LYS A 246 -14.17 -24.55 16.60
CA LYS A 246 -14.13 -25.96 16.98
C LYS A 246 -14.22 -26.16 18.49
N ALA A 247 -13.53 -25.34 19.28
CA ALA A 247 -13.60 -25.38 20.75
C ALA A 247 -14.99 -24.96 21.28
N GLU A 248 -15.66 -24.00 20.64
CA GLU A 248 -17.05 -23.65 20.96
C GLU A 248 -18.03 -24.73 20.52
N ALA A 249 -17.81 -25.39 19.38
CA ALA A 249 -18.65 -26.49 18.93
C ALA A 249 -18.52 -27.73 19.82
N ASP A 250 -17.30 -28.06 20.27
CA ASP A 250 -17.07 -29.15 21.23
C ASP A 250 -17.65 -28.80 22.61
N LYS A 251 -17.56 -27.55 23.07
CA LYS A 251 -18.23 -27.10 24.30
C LYS A 251 -19.75 -27.13 24.18
N ALA A 252 -20.31 -26.74 23.03
CA ALA A 252 -21.76 -26.79 22.80
C ALA A 252 -22.25 -28.24 22.71
N ARG A 253 -21.47 -29.15 22.11
CA ARG A 253 -21.77 -30.59 22.12
C ARG A 253 -21.70 -31.19 23.52
N ASP A 254 -20.68 -30.87 24.29
CA ASP A 254 -20.54 -31.33 25.67
C ASP A 254 -21.69 -30.83 26.56
N LEU A 255 -22.07 -29.55 26.41
CA LEU A 255 -23.24 -28.98 27.10
C LEU A 255 -24.56 -29.61 26.66
N LEU A 256 -24.72 -30.00 25.39
CA LEU A 256 -25.95 -30.64 24.90
C LEU A 256 -26.03 -32.13 25.29
N GLU A 257 -24.90 -32.81 25.39
CA GLU A 257 -24.85 -34.24 25.72
C GLU A 257 -24.79 -34.52 27.24
N ASN A 258 -24.23 -33.59 28.02
CA ASN A 258 -24.07 -33.72 29.48
C ASN A 258 -24.85 -32.68 30.31
N GLY A 259 -25.40 -31.62 29.71
CA GLY A 259 -26.04 -30.52 30.45
C GLY A 259 -27.32 -30.88 31.20
N ASP A 260 -28.05 -31.90 30.76
CA ASP A 260 -29.31 -32.34 31.39
C ASP A 260 -29.20 -33.63 32.21
N LYS A 261 -28.04 -34.29 32.19
CA LYS A 261 -27.84 -35.56 32.90
C LYS A 261 -27.47 -35.30 34.35
N GLN A 262 -28.27 -35.83 35.27
CA GLN A 262 -28.04 -35.66 36.70
C GLN A 262 -27.64 -36.99 37.32
N TRP A 263 -26.40 -37.06 37.79
CA TRP A 263 -25.82 -38.29 38.31
C TRP A 263 -26.07 -38.38 39.82
N MET A 264 -26.52 -39.53 40.30
CA MET A 264 -26.65 -39.80 41.73
C MET A 264 -25.94 -41.09 42.11
N VAL A 265 -25.49 -41.20 43.36
CA VAL A 265 -24.91 -42.43 43.87
C VAL A 265 -25.98 -43.20 44.63
N GLN A 266 -26.42 -44.34 44.12
CA GLN A 266 -27.27 -45.26 44.88
C GLN A 266 -26.39 -46.03 45.86
N VAL A 267 -26.64 -45.87 47.15
CA VAL A 267 -25.80 -46.45 48.20
C VAL A 267 -26.39 -47.75 48.74
N ALA A 268 -27.73 -47.79 48.89
CA ALA A 268 -28.44 -48.95 49.40
C ALA A 268 -29.90 -48.99 48.90
N LEU A 269 -30.49 -50.18 48.99
CA LEU A 269 -31.93 -50.42 48.81
C LEU A 269 -32.45 -51.07 50.10
N ALA A 270 -33.23 -50.33 50.88
CA ALA A 270 -33.77 -50.81 52.15
C ALA A 270 -35.15 -51.44 51.96
N ALA A 271 -35.42 -52.55 52.66
CA ALA A 271 -36.69 -53.26 52.56
C ALA A 271 -37.87 -52.53 53.24
N ASN A 272 -37.60 -51.67 54.23
CA ASN A 272 -38.61 -50.91 54.97
C ASN A 272 -38.12 -49.46 55.24
N GLU A 273 -39.05 -48.59 55.66
CA GLU A 273 -38.78 -47.17 55.91
C GLU A 273 -37.82 -46.93 57.06
N ALA A 274 -37.98 -47.65 58.17
CA ALA A 274 -37.08 -47.54 59.33
C ALA A 274 -35.61 -47.82 58.97
N ASN A 275 -35.34 -48.86 58.17
CA ASN A 275 -33.96 -49.15 57.74
C ASN A 275 -33.46 -48.08 56.75
N ALA A 276 -34.34 -47.55 55.89
CA ALA A 276 -33.97 -46.48 54.97
C ALA A 276 -33.58 -45.20 55.71
N ASP A 277 -34.30 -44.85 56.78
CA ASP A 277 -34.02 -43.68 57.59
C ASP A 277 -32.77 -43.82 58.44
N ALA A 278 -32.51 -45.00 59.01
CA ALA A 278 -31.26 -45.25 59.71
C ALA A 278 -30.04 -45.08 58.79
N VAL A 279 -30.11 -45.59 57.55
CA VAL A 279 -29.05 -45.44 56.54
C VAL A 279 -28.91 -43.99 56.09
N ALA A 280 -30.04 -43.31 55.85
CA ALA A 280 -30.04 -41.91 55.44
C ALA A 280 -29.52 -40.98 56.54
N ALA A 281 -29.82 -41.26 57.81
CA ALA A 281 -29.31 -40.52 58.96
C ALA A 281 -27.78 -40.63 59.07
N LYS A 282 -27.21 -41.83 58.90
CA LYS A 282 -25.74 -42.04 58.89
C LYS A 282 -25.06 -41.25 57.78
N LEU A 283 -25.62 -41.26 56.57
CA LEU A 283 -25.08 -40.52 55.43
C LEU A 283 -25.21 -39.00 55.62
N ARG A 284 -26.35 -38.51 56.14
CA ARG A 284 -26.52 -37.08 56.46
C ARG A 284 -25.61 -36.62 57.59
N ALA A 285 -25.37 -37.46 58.60
CA ALA A 285 -24.42 -37.17 59.67
C ALA A 285 -22.98 -36.98 59.14
N LYS A 286 -22.64 -37.64 58.03
CA LYS A 286 -21.38 -37.44 57.30
C LYS A 286 -21.38 -36.24 56.34
N GLY A 287 -22.47 -35.48 56.30
CA GLY A 287 -22.63 -34.29 55.45
C GLY A 287 -23.08 -34.60 54.01
N TYR A 288 -23.48 -35.83 53.71
CA TYR A 288 -23.98 -36.17 52.38
C TYR A 288 -25.44 -35.73 52.19
N LYS A 289 -25.76 -35.19 51.02
CA LYS A 289 -27.13 -34.86 50.63
C LYS A 289 -27.86 -36.13 50.18
N VAL A 290 -28.76 -36.64 51.02
CA VAL A 290 -29.45 -37.92 50.79
C VAL A 290 -30.88 -37.72 50.31
N THR A 291 -31.23 -38.37 49.20
CA THR A 291 -32.58 -38.44 48.61
C THR A 291 -33.11 -39.87 48.71
N LYS A 292 -34.31 -40.04 49.26
CA LYS A 292 -35.01 -41.33 49.33
C LYS A 292 -36.02 -41.40 48.18
N SER A 293 -36.10 -42.54 47.49
CA SER A 293 -37.11 -42.77 46.46
C SER A 293 -37.77 -44.14 46.67
N PRO A 294 -39.10 -44.21 46.83
CA PRO A 294 -39.79 -45.48 46.95
C PRO A 294 -39.76 -46.22 45.60
N THR A 295 -39.49 -47.52 45.64
CA THR A 295 -39.51 -48.41 44.49
C THR A 295 -40.32 -49.66 44.83
N SER A 296 -40.72 -50.44 43.82
CA SER A 296 -41.46 -51.70 44.02
C SER A 296 -40.73 -52.75 44.85
N LYS A 297 -39.40 -52.65 44.98
CA LYS A 297 -38.54 -53.58 45.74
C LYS A 297 -38.08 -53.03 47.10
N GLY A 298 -38.56 -51.84 47.49
CA GLY A 298 -38.15 -51.16 48.72
C GLY A 298 -37.75 -49.70 48.47
N ILE A 299 -37.14 -49.06 49.45
CA ILE A 299 -36.77 -47.64 49.42
C ILE A 299 -35.31 -47.50 49.02
N ARG A 300 -35.06 -46.84 47.89
CA ARG A 300 -33.73 -46.54 47.39
C ARG A 300 -33.17 -45.33 48.12
N ILE A 301 -31.95 -45.46 48.65
CA ILE A 301 -31.21 -44.35 49.25
C ILE A 301 -30.13 -43.90 48.27
N MET A 302 -30.23 -42.64 47.84
CA MET A 302 -29.32 -42.02 46.88
C MET A 302 -28.63 -40.81 47.50
N VAL A 303 -27.39 -40.56 47.08
CA VAL A 303 -26.59 -39.42 47.54
C VAL A 303 -26.28 -38.50 46.37
N GLY A 304 -26.69 -37.24 46.54
CA GLY A 304 -26.28 -36.06 45.80
C GLY A 304 -26.69 -36.03 44.33
N PRO A 305 -27.30 -34.93 43.85
CA PRO A 305 -27.28 -34.66 42.42
C PRO A 305 -25.91 -34.09 42.06
N ALA A 306 -25.16 -34.85 41.26
CA ALA A 306 -23.90 -34.43 40.66
C ALA A 306 -24.16 -34.07 39.19
N LYS A 307 -23.50 -32.99 38.73
CA LYS A 307 -23.58 -32.54 37.33
C LYS A 307 -22.82 -33.49 36.39
N ASP A 308 -21.79 -34.15 36.92
CA ASP A 308 -20.90 -35.00 36.13
C ASP A 308 -20.79 -36.39 36.76
N ARG A 309 -20.64 -37.40 35.91
CA ARG A 309 -20.43 -38.79 36.32
C ARG A 309 -19.20 -38.96 37.20
N GLU A 310 -18.13 -38.23 36.89
CA GLU A 310 -16.87 -38.30 37.63
C GLU A 310 -17.01 -37.79 39.07
N THR A 311 -17.78 -36.71 39.26
CA THR A 311 -18.10 -36.15 40.58
C THR A 311 -18.96 -37.11 41.41
N ALA A 312 -19.89 -37.82 40.76
CA ALA A 312 -20.64 -38.91 41.39
C ALA A 312 -19.74 -40.11 41.74
N ASP A 313 -18.81 -40.50 40.84
CA ASP A 313 -17.88 -41.61 41.08
C ASP A 313 -16.88 -41.31 42.21
N ALA A 314 -16.43 -40.06 42.34
CA ALA A 314 -15.62 -39.63 43.49
C ALA A 314 -16.41 -39.77 44.79
N THR A 315 -17.69 -39.42 44.79
CA THR A 315 -18.57 -39.58 45.96
C THR A 315 -18.82 -41.05 46.29
N ARG A 316 -19.05 -41.90 45.27
CA ARG A 316 -19.13 -43.36 45.40
C ARG A 316 -17.87 -43.93 46.04
N LYS A 317 -16.69 -43.53 45.56
CA LYS A 317 -15.40 -43.97 46.12
C LYS A 317 -15.26 -43.56 47.58
N LYS A 318 -15.63 -42.33 47.94
CA LYS A 318 -15.61 -41.85 49.34
C LYS A 318 -16.52 -42.68 50.25
N ILE A 319 -17.75 -42.96 49.80
CA ILE A 319 -18.72 -43.76 50.55
C ILE A 319 -18.24 -45.22 50.71
N ASN A 320 -17.72 -45.83 49.65
CA ASN A 320 -17.20 -47.19 49.70
C ASN A 320 -15.93 -47.32 50.56
N SER A 321 -15.11 -46.26 50.63
CA SER A 321 -13.86 -46.24 51.42
C SER A 321 -14.12 -45.97 52.91
N ASP A 322 -15.25 -45.35 53.25
CA ASP A 322 -15.61 -45.09 54.64
C ASP A 322 -16.15 -46.36 55.32
N ALA A 323 -15.28 -47.03 56.07
CA ALA A 323 -15.62 -48.24 56.82
C ALA A 323 -16.75 -48.01 57.86
N SER A 324 -16.94 -46.78 58.35
CA SER A 324 -17.99 -46.46 59.33
C SER A 324 -19.40 -46.44 58.72
N LEU A 325 -19.50 -46.27 57.40
CA LEU A 325 -20.77 -46.37 56.69
C LEU A 325 -21.13 -47.83 56.40
N GLY A 326 -20.13 -48.70 56.17
CA GLY A 326 -20.34 -50.11 55.85
C GLY A 326 -21.04 -50.34 54.50
N MET A 327 -21.07 -49.33 53.63
CA MET A 327 -21.84 -49.31 52.39
C MET A 327 -20.92 -49.55 51.19
N LYS A 328 -20.61 -50.82 50.89
CA LYS A 328 -19.71 -51.22 49.78
C LYS A 328 -20.42 -51.41 48.43
N SER A 329 -21.75 -51.40 48.43
CA SER A 329 -22.59 -51.64 47.25
C SER A 329 -22.97 -50.36 46.51
N ALA A 330 -22.28 -49.24 46.76
CA ALA A 330 -22.65 -47.99 46.12
C ALA A 330 -22.28 -47.99 44.63
N TRP A 331 -23.20 -47.59 43.76
CA TRP A 331 -22.97 -47.39 42.32
C TRP A 331 -23.55 -46.06 41.84
N VAL A 332 -23.02 -45.55 40.74
CA VAL A 332 -23.50 -44.33 40.10
C VAL A 332 -24.63 -44.66 39.14
N ILE A 333 -25.69 -43.86 39.17
CA ILE A 333 -26.86 -43.98 38.30
C ILE A 333 -27.17 -42.61 37.68
N ASP A 334 -27.57 -42.62 36.41
CA ASP A 334 -28.21 -41.47 35.76
C ASP A 334 -29.64 -41.34 36.31
N TRP A 335 -29.89 -40.25 37.03
CA TRP A 335 -31.13 -40.02 37.74
C TRP A 335 -31.89 -38.83 37.14
N VAL A 336 -33.02 -39.15 36.51
CA VAL A 336 -34.01 -38.15 36.13
C VAL A 336 -35.01 -37.97 37.28
N PRO A 337 -35.24 -36.72 37.76
CA PRO A 337 -36.28 -36.40 38.72
C PRO A 337 -37.65 -36.93 38.29
N LEU A 338 -38.48 -37.38 39.24
CA LEU A 338 -39.80 -37.95 38.94
C LEU A 338 -40.72 -36.94 38.22
N ASP A 339 -40.55 -35.66 38.55
CA ASP A 339 -41.19 -34.49 37.95
C ASP A 339 -40.78 -34.22 36.50
N LYS A 340 -39.70 -34.85 36.01
CA LYS A 340 -39.19 -34.73 34.63
C LYS A 340 -39.28 -36.03 33.83
N ARG A 341 -39.84 -37.10 34.40
CA ARG A 341 -39.94 -38.44 33.77
C ARG A 341 -41.17 -38.61 32.91
#